data_AF-A0A954N041-F1
#
_entry.id   AF-A0A954N041-F1
#
_cell.length_a   1.000
_cell.length_b   1.000
_cell.length_c   1.000
_cell.angle_alpha   90.00
_cell.angle_beta   90.00
_cell.angle_gamma   90.00
#
_symmetry.space_group_name_H-M   'P 1'
#
loop_
_entity.id
_entity.type
_entity.pdbx_description
1 polymer ?
#
loop_
_entity_poly.entity_id
_entity_poly.type
_entity_poly.pdbx_seq_one_letter_code
_entity_poly.pdbx_strand_id
1 'polypeptide(L)' 'SYNLTEPEMSERLAQRKLSNILATQPQVVITSNAGCSLQIQASLKHAGQKIWVAHPMDLLDLSYRGIQPPAGLV' A
#
# COMPACT_ATOMS: atom_id res chain seq x y z
N SER A 1 5.56 -13.83 -10.32
CA SER A 1 6.66 -14.28 -11.19
C SER A 1 7.86 -13.35 -11.14
N TYR A 2 7.74 -12.05 -11.44
CA TYR A 2 8.90 -11.14 -11.47
C TYR A 2 9.70 -11.06 -10.15
N ASN A 3 9.04 -10.99 -8.99
CA ASN A 3 9.72 -11.04 -7.68
C ASN A 3 10.49 -12.34 -7.40
N LEU A 4 10.16 -13.43 -8.10
CA LEU A 4 10.84 -14.72 -7.95
C LEU A 4 11.98 -14.86 -8.95
N THR A 5 11.79 -14.36 -10.17
CA THR A 5 12.79 -14.44 -11.24
C THR A 5 13.85 -13.33 -11.13
N GLU A 6 13.48 -12.15 -10.62
CA GLU A 6 14.30 -10.94 -10.57
C GLU A 6 14.24 -10.29 -9.18
N PRO A 7 14.74 -10.95 -8.12
CA PRO A 7 14.54 -10.52 -6.73
C PRO A 7 15.20 -9.17 -6.41
N GLU A 8 16.46 -8.97 -6.82
CA GLU A 8 17.20 -7.73 -6.54
C GLU A 8 16.55 -6.51 -7.18
N MET A 9 16.14 -6.64 -8.44
CA MET A 9 15.45 -5.59 -9.16
C MET A 9 14.07 -5.29 -8.56
N SER A 10 13.36 -6.34 -8.13
CA SER A 10 12.07 -6.19 -7.46
C SER A 10 12.21 -5.44 -6.14
N GLU A 11 13.22 -5.77 -5.33
CA GLU A 11 13.51 -5.09 -4.08
C GLU A 11 13.85 -3.62 -4.33
N ARG A 12 14.71 -3.32 -5.31
CA ARG A 12 15.05 -1.93 -5.68
C ARG A 12 13.81 -1.12 -6.08
N LEU A 13 12.90 -1.73 -6.85
CA LEU A 13 11.65 -1.08 -7.24
C LEU A 13 10.71 -0.88 -6.06
N ALA A 14 10.62 -1.85 -5.14
CA ALA A 14 9.82 -1.75 -3.94
C ALA A 14 10.31 -0.61 -3.04
N GLN A 15 11.63 -0.52 -2.80
CA GLN A 15 12.23 0.55 -2.01
C GLN A 15 12.00 1.93 -2.62
N ARG A 16 12.20 2.08 -3.95
CA ARG A 16 11.90 3.34 -4.66
C ARG A 16 10.42 3.72 -4.55
N LYS A 17 9.52 2.75 -4.61
CA LYS A 17 8.07 3.02 -4.51
C LYS A 17 7.70 3.44 -3.10
N LEU A 18 8.22 2.74 -2.09
CA LEU A 18 8.01 3.06 -0.68
C LEU A 18 8.52 4.47 -0.36
N SER A 19 9.74 4.83 -0.79
CA SER A 19 10.30 6.17 -0.53
C SER A 19 9.42 7.28 -1.11
N ASN A 20 8.89 7.08 -2.33
CA ASN A 20 8.01 8.05 -2.97
C ASN A 20 6.64 8.12 -2.30
N ILE A 21 6.11 6.99 -1.82
CA ILE A 21 4.86 6.96 -1.05
C ILE A 21 5.06 7.75 0.25
N LEU A 22 6.12 7.49 1.02
CA LEU A 22 6.31 8.16 2.31
C LEU A 22 6.59 9.66 2.17
N ALA A 23 7.22 10.09 1.07
CA ALA A 23 7.44 11.50 0.78
C ALA A 23 6.15 12.32 0.65
N THR A 24 5.01 11.69 0.30
CA THR A 24 3.72 12.40 0.21
C THR A 24 2.98 12.51 1.54
N GLN A 25 3.50 11.91 2.62
CA GLN A 25 2.85 11.82 3.93
C GLN A 25 1.38 11.33 3.84
N PRO A 26 1.12 10.18 3.18
CA PRO A 26 -0.23 9.77 2.87
C PRO A 26 -0.92 9.19 4.10
N GLN A 27 -2.23 9.45 4.22
CA GLN A 27 -3.09 8.77 5.19
C GLN A 27 -3.55 7.40 4.67
N VAL A 28 -3.68 7.26 3.34
CA VAL A 28 -4.14 6.04 2.66
C VAL A 28 -3.40 5.87 1.33
N VAL A 29 -3.13 4.62 0.96
CA VAL A 29 -2.65 4.23 -0.38
C VAL A 29 -3.72 3.39 -1.05
N ILE A 30 -4.20 3.82 -2.22
CA ILE A 30 -5.28 3.13 -2.95
C ILE A 30 -4.69 2.36 -4.13
N THR A 31 -5.04 1.08 -4.27
CA THR A 31 -4.66 0.26 -5.43
C THR A 31 -5.65 -0.86 -5.70
N SER A 32 -5.96 -1.11 -6.98
CA SER A 32 -6.82 -2.23 -7.39
C SER A 32 -6.07 -3.51 -7.73
N ASN A 33 -4.73 -3.47 -7.73
CA ASN A 33 -3.91 -4.64 -8.03
C ASN A 33 -3.56 -5.36 -6.72
N ALA A 34 -4.11 -6.55 -6.50
CA ALA A 34 -3.87 -7.37 -5.31
C ALA A 34 -2.37 -7.61 -5.04
N GLY A 35 -1.58 -7.86 -6.08
CA GLY A 35 -0.13 -8.05 -5.95
C GLY A 35 0.59 -6.76 -5.50
N CYS A 36 0.21 -5.60 -6.05
CA CYS A 36 0.73 -4.32 -5.57
C CYS A 36 0.30 -4.04 -4.13
N SER A 37 -0.95 -4.35 -3.77
CA SER A 37 -1.45 -4.18 -2.42
C SER A 37 -0.62 -4.97 -1.41
N LEU A 38 -0.41 -6.26 -1.65
CA LEU A 38 0.40 -7.14 -0.80
C LEU A 38 1.85 -6.64 -0.66
N GLN A 39 2.48 -6.25 -1.77
CA GLN A 39 3.87 -5.76 -1.75
C GLN A 39 3.99 -4.44 -0.99
N ILE A 40 3.10 -3.48 -1.23
CA ILE A 40 3.13 -2.18 -0.56
C ILE A 40 2.87 -2.35 0.93
N GLN A 41 1.88 -3.17 1.32
CA GLN A 41 1.61 -3.49 2.73
C GLN A 41 2.83 -4.12 3.40
N ALA A 42 3.49 -5.08 2.75
CA ALA A 42 4.71 -5.70 3.29
C ALA A 42 5.84 -4.68 3.47
N SER A 43 6.07 -3.81 2.49
CA SER A 43 7.10 -2.75 2.56
C SER A 43 6.80 -1.73 3.66
N LEU A 44 5.55 -1.28 3.79
CA LEU A 44 5.12 -0.36 4.86
C LEU A 44 5.30 -0.99 6.24
N LYS A 45 4.88 -2.26 6.39
CA LYS A 45 5.04 -3.02 7.63
C LYS A 45 6.52 -3.17 8.01
N HIS A 46 7.38 -3.48 7.04
CA HIS A 46 8.82 -3.58 7.26
C HIS A 46 9.44 -2.23 7.70
N ALA A 47 8.93 -1.12 7.17
CA ALA A 47 9.35 0.23 7.54
C ALA A 47 8.68 0.77 8.83
N GLY A 48 7.87 -0.04 9.53
CA GLY A 48 7.17 0.38 10.74
C GLY A 48 6.06 1.43 10.51
N GLN A 49 5.61 1.60 9.27
CA GLN A 49 4.62 2.60 8.88
C GLN A 49 3.20 2.04 9.00
N LYS A 50 2.31 2.80 9.63
CA LYS A 50 0.90 2.45 9.81
C LYS A 50 0.04 3.26 8.84
N ILE A 51 0.07 2.89 7.57
CA ILE A 51 -0.69 3.54 6.49
C ILE A 51 -1.65 2.51 5.92
N TRP A 52 -2.93 2.89 5.80
CA TRP A 52 -3.95 2.00 5.28
C TRP A 52 -3.74 1.80 3.77
N VAL A 53 -3.63 0.55 3.33
CA VAL A 53 -3.61 0.21 1.90
C VAL A 53 -4.96 -0.39 1.53
N ALA A 54 -5.69 0.28 0.63
CA ALA A 54 -7.09 -0.01 0.36
C ALA A 54 -7.34 -0.34 -1.12
N HIS A 55 -8.34 -1.18 -1.37
CA HIS A 55 -8.93 -1.28 -2.70
C HIS A 55 -9.87 -0.08 -2.94
N PRO A 56 -9.98 0.46 -4.16
CA PRO A 56 -10.94 1.55 -4.46
C PRO A 56 -12.38 1.25 -3.99
N MET A 57 -12.80 -0.02 -4.08
CA MET A 57 -14.14 -0.43 -3.64
C MET A 57 -14.35 -0.30 -2.13
N ASP A 58 -13.30 -0.47 -1.31
CA ASP A 58 -13.42 -0.29 0.15
C ASP A 58 -13.74 1.16 0.48
N LEU A 59 -13.10 2.10 -0.23
CA LEU A 59 -13.36 3.52 -0.06
C LEU A 59 -14.77 3.90 -0.51
N LEU A 60 -15.26 3.32 -1.61
CA LEU A 60 -16.62 3.54 -2.09
C LEU A 60 -17.66 2.98 -1.10
N ASP A 61 -17.46 1.78 -0.56
CA ASP A 61 -18.34 1.20 0.48
C ASP A 61 -18.44 2.11 1.70
N LEU A 62 -17.28 2.54 2.23
CA LEU A 62 -17.22 3.46 3.37
C LEU A 62 -17.94 4.79 3.08
N SER A 63 -17.75 5.34 1.88
CA SER A 63 -18.41 6.58 1.46
C SER A 63 -19.93 6.42 1.40
N TYR A 64 -20.44 5.33 0.81
CA TYR A 64 -21.88 5.07 0.76
C TYR A 64 -22.51 4.83 2.13
N ARG A 65 -21.73 4.34 3.09
CA ARG A 65 -22.17 4.11 4.47
C ARG A 65 -21.93 5.29 5.41
N GLY A 66 -21.25 6.35 4.95
CA GLY A 66 -20.89 7.50 5.78
C GLY A 66 -19.86 7.19 6.87
N ILE A 67 -19.03 6.16 6.67
CA ILE A 67 -18.01 5.71 7.64
C ILE A 67 -16.65 6.28 7.22
N GLN A 68 -15.88 6.79 8.19
CA GLN A 68 -14.54 7.27 7.92
C GLN A 68 -13.53 6.11 7.77
N PRO A 69 -12.53 6.25 6.89
CA PRO A 69 -11.41 5.32 6.80
C PRO A 69 -10.74 5.05 8.15
N PRO A 70 -10.31 3.81 8.42
CA PRO A 70 -9.60 3.51 9.65
C PRO A 70 -8.27 4.27 9.71
N ALA A 71 -8.01 4.92 10.85
CA ALA A 71 -6.72 5.56 11.10
C ALA A 71 -5.65 4.49 11.36
N GLY A 72 -4.78 4.25 10.39
CA GLY A 72 -3.55 3.47 10.57
C GLY A 72 -3.73 1.97 10.81
N LEU A 73 -4.75 1.34 10.20
CA LEU A 73 -4.88 -0.12 10.25
C LEU A 73 -3.91 -0.80 9.26
N VAL A 74 -3.14 -1.75 9.81
CA VAL A 74 -2.20 -2.68 9.15
C VAL A 74 -2.94 -3.95 8.77
#